data_AF-A0A3D2J5D8-F1
#
_entry.id   AF-A0A3D2J5D8-F1
#
_cell.length_a   1.000
_cell.length_b   1.000
_cell.length_c   1.000
_cell.angle_alpha   90.00
_cell.angle_beta   90.00
_cell.angle_gamma   90.00
#
_symmetry.space_group_name_H-M   'P 1'
#
loop_
_entity.id
_entity.type
_entity.pdbx_description
1 polymer ?
#
loop_
_entity_poly.entity_id
_entity_poly.type
_entity_poly.pdbx_seq_one_letter_code
_entity_poly.pdbx_strand_id
1 'polypeptide(L)'
;MPTMPMPGRITIDGPAGSGKSTIGEQLAQTLGYLYVDTGAMYRALTWLALQKQLDLTNGAALAELARHAVIHIQRPEVQDGRQYTVTVDGQDVTWAIRDADVTRWVSTVATHPEVRTVLREWQRALGRQGHVIMVGRDIGAIVLPDAELKIYLTASLQERARRRLTDLEAHNNGHHELQLPSLQDVMLDIERRDNSDRENMQPATDAIVVDTDHMSIPQVVDTINTYVQSRGENTMTQDAKNTKDTPDTSVVKDTSDTDSVAKPQTPSVKQAIPSTPVAAVKKSVNLYDPYVTPRLAYDIFRSFAMVVFALVARVHIRGHYNVPRKGPYILAPNHLSWTDIPLVAAYVPGKVVYMAKEEYFSSRIAWLVRFLGAFPVKRGEGDRQALRTAEEQLKKGNVLVLFPEGTRSRTRTLAKGHAGLGMIALRSGAPVIPVAVWGSENALKKFGTPITISYGKPMTFKPKGKKVTREDIDNATETVMQTIATMLPPIYRGVYGDNEKQSQNS
;
A
#
# COMPACT_ATOMS: atom_id res chain seq x y z
N MET A 1 21.36 15.94 -46.12
CA MET A 1 21.96 15.51 -44.83
C MET A 1 20.92 14.66 -44.13
N PRO A 2 21.17 13.38 -43.84
CA PRO A 2 20.23 12.59 -43.04
C PRO A 2 20.23 13.19 -41.63
N THR A 3 19.09 13.75 -41.24
CA THR A 3 18.80 14.13 -39.84
C THR A 3 19.09 12.91 -38.97
N MET A 4 19.94 13.01 -37.95
CA MET A 4 19.97 11.94 -36.96
C MET A 4 18.56 11.77 -36.38
N PRO A 5 18.04 10.53 -36.31
CA PRO A 5 16.67 10.30 -35.92
C PRO A 5 16.45 10.77 -34.49
N MET A 6 15.24 11.29 -34.22
CA MET A 6 14.80 11.58 -32.85
C MET A 6 15.14 10.40 -31.92
N PRO A 7 15.46 10.66 -30.63
CA PRO A 7 15.84 9.62 -29.69
C PRO A 7 14.84 8.47 -29.75
N GLY A 8 15.29 7.26 -30.05
CA GLY A 8 14.41 6.10 -30.19
C GLY A 8 13.90 5.58 -28.85
N ARG A 9 14.67 5.81 -27.77
CA ARG A 9 14.36 5.36 -26.41
C ARG A 9 14.43 6.56 -25.47
N ILE A 10 13.29 6.90 -24.90
CA ILE A 10 13.17 7.96 -23.91
C ILE A 10 12.77 7.34 -22.58
N THR A 11 13.51 7.63 -21.50
CA THR A 11 13.13 7.20 -20.15
C THR A 11 12.64 8.38 -19.32
N ILE A 12 11.61 8.15 -18.51
CA ILE A 12 11.13 9.14 -17.54
C ILE A 12 11.05 8.46 -16.16
N ASP A 13 12.02 8.81 -15.32
CA ASP A 13 12.16 8.31 -13.95
C ASP A 13 11.79 9.40 -12.93
N GLY A 14 11.66 9.01 -11.66
CA GLY A 14 11.33 9.94 -10.57
C GLY A 14 10.37 9.36 -9.53
N PRO A 15 10.16 10.08 -8.40
CA PRO A 15 9.40 9.59 -7.26
C PRO A 15 7.89 9.54 -7.53
N ALA A 16 7.13 8.87 -6.65
CA ALA A 16 5.68 8.78 -6.83
C ALA A 16 5.02 10.17 -6.82
N GLY A 17 4.05 10.42 -7.71
CA GLY A 17 3.35 11.70 -7.79
C GLY A 17 4.10 12.82 -8.53
N SER A 18 5.28 12.57 -9.12
CA SER A 18 5.99 13.57 -9.95
C SER A 18 5.40 13.81 -11.34
N GLY A 19 4.32 13.12 -11.72
CA GLY A 19 3.63 13.31 -13.00
C GLY A 19 4.15 12.46 -14.18
N LYS A 20 5.09 11.53 -13.95
CA LYS A 20 5.72 10.69 -14.99
C LYS A 20 4.73 10.05 -15.97
N SER A 21 3.67 9.43 -15.47
CA SER A 21 2.72 8.70 -16.30
C SER A 21 1.98 9.65 -17.25
N THR A 22 1.48 10.77 -16.75
CA THR A 22 0.76 11.77 -17.54
C THR A 22 1.68 12.46 -18.55
N ILE A 23 2.87 12.86 -18.11
CA ILE A 23 3.87 13.51 -18.98
C ILE A 23 4.35 12.52 -20.06
N GLY A 24 4.64 11.28 -19.68
CA GLY A 24 5.10 10.24 -20.60
C GLY A 24 4.05 9.86 -21.63
N GLU A 25 2.78 9.77 -21.23
CA GLU A 25 1.67 9.53 -22.15
C GLU A 25 1.52 10.68 -23.16
N GLN A 26 1.47 11.92 -22.70
CA GLN A 26 1.30 13.08 -23.59
C GLN A 26 2.50 13.25 -24.54
N LEU A 27 3.70 13.01 -24.05
CA LEU A 27 4.91 13.02 -24.88
C LEU A 27 4.87 11.89 -25.93
N ALA A 28 4.42 10.69 -25.55
CA ALA A 28 4.31 9.57 -26.47
C ALA A 28 3.27 9.82 -27.56
N GLN A 29 2.13 10.45 -27.22
CA GLN A 29 1.14 10.88 -28.19
C GLN A 29 1.73 11.91 -29.17
N THR A 30 2.49 12.88 -28.66
CA THR A 30 3.11 13.94 -29.48
C THR A 30 4.15 13.37 -30.45
N LEU A 31 4.99 12.45 -29.99
CA LEU A 31 6.05 11.85 -30.81
C LEU A 31 5.57 10.65 -31.65
N GLY A 32 4.33 10.20 -31.42
CA GLY A 32 3.82 8.96 -32.00
C GLY A 32 4.65 7.75 -31.58
N TYR A 33 5.01 7.65 -30.30
CA TYR A 33 5.80 6.58 -29.69
C TYR A 33 4.91 5.64 -28.86
N LEU A 34 5.41 4.43 -28.57
CA LEU A 34 4.77 3.54 -27.60
C LEU A 34 5.03 4.06 -26.18
N TYR A 35 3.97 4.31 -25.42
CA TYR A 35 4.08 4.57 -23.98
C TYR A 35 4.06 3.25 -23.20
N VAL A 36 5.04 3.05 -22.31
CA VAL A 36 5.14 1.89 -21.43
C VAL A 36 5.29 2.32 -19.98
N ASP A 37 4.26 2.07 -19.17
CA ASP A 37 4.37 2.04 -17.72
C ASP A 37 4.94 0.69 -17.29
N THR A 38 6.14 0.68 -16.73
CA THR A 38 6.76 -0.56 -16.26
C THR A 38 5.95 -1.27 -15.18
N GLY A 39 5.10 -0.55 -14.44
CA GLY A 39 4.13 -1.12 -13.52
C GLY A 39 3.11 -2.03 -14.19
N ALA A 40 2.75 -1.78 -15.45
CA ALA A 40 1.80 -2.60 -16.22
C ALA A 40 2.30 -4.04 -16.40
N MET A 41 3.61 -4.22 -16.59
CA MET A 41 4.23 -5.55 -16.77
C MET A 41 4.17 -6.37 -15.48
N TYR A 42 4.50 -5.76 -14.34
CA TYR A 42 4.35 -6.42 -13.03
C TYR A 42 2.89 -6.78 -12.75
N ARG A 43 1.94 -5.91 -13.12
CA ARG A 43 0.51 -6.16 -12.96
C ARG A 43 0.01 -7.28 -13.86
N ALA A 44 0.46 -7.36 -15.11
CA ALA A 44 0.14 -8.44 -16.03
C ALA A 44 0.63 -9.79 -15.50
N LEU A 45 1.86 -9.86 -15.00
CA LEU A 45 2.39 -11.07 -14.36
C LEU A 45 1.60 -11.43 -13.09
N THR A 46 1.26 -10.43 -12.26
CA THR A 46 0.46 -10.62 -11.05
C THR A 46 -0.92 -11.16 -11.38
N TRP A 47 -1.59 -10.61 -12.39
CA TRP A 47 -2.87 -11.08 -12.88
C TRP A 47 -2.77 -12.53 -13.34
N LEU A 48 -1.75 -12.88 -14.15
CA LEU A 48 -1.56 -14.24 -14.63
C LEU A 48 -1.30 -15.23 -13.49
N ALA A 49 -0.49 -14.85 -12.51
CA ALA A 49 -0.22 -15.65 -11.33
C ALA A 49 -1.48 -15.90 -10.49
N LEU A 50 -2.36 -14.89 -10.37
CA LEU A 50 -3.66 -15.02 -9.72
C LEU A 50 -4.59 -15.97 -10.48
N GLN A 51 -4.65 -15.88 -11.81
CA GLN A 51 -5.46 -16.81 -12.64
C GLN A 51 -4.98 -18.26 -12.48
N LYS A 52 -3.67 -18.47 -12.40
CA LYS A 52 -3.07 -19.79 -12.16
C LYS A 52 -3.02 -20.22 -10.70
N GLN A 53 -3.56 -19.40 -9.78
CA GLN A 53 -3.59 -19.65 -8.33
C GLN A 53 -2.22 -19.96 -7.73
N LEU A 54 -1.16 -19.32 -8.24
CA LEU A 54 0.20 -19.49 -7.74
C LEU A 54 0.41 -18.77 -6.40
N ASP A 55 1.32 -19.30 -5.59
CA ASP A 55 1.79 -18.62 -4.38
C ASP A 55 2.63 -17.39 -4.76
N LEU A 56 2.07 -16.20 -4.55
CA LEU A 56 2.70 -14.93 -4.87
C LEU A 56 3.92 -14.60 -3.98
N THR A 57 4.17 -15.40 -2.94
CA THR A 57 5.38 -15.28 -2.10
C THR A 57 6.54 -16.13 -2.62
N ASN A 58 6.32 -16.98 -3.63
CA ASN A 58 7.35 -17.81 -4.23
C ASN A 58 7.96 -17.14 -5.46
N GLY A 59 9.02 -16.35 -5.26
CA GLY A 59 9.72 -15.62 -6.32
C GLY A 59 10.22 -16.51 -7.46
N ALA A 60 10.71 -17.72 -7.16
CA ALA A 60 11.20 -18.66 -8.18
C ALA A 60 10.07 -19.17 -9.09
N ALA A 61 8.92 -19.55 -8.52
CA ALA A 61 7.75 -19.97 -9.29
C ALA A 61 7.19 -18.84 -10.15
N LEU A 62 7.17 -17.61 -9.62
CA LEU A 62 6.73 -16.43 -10.37
C LEU A 62 7.69 -16.08 -11.51
N ALA A 63 9.00 -16.20 -11.30
CA ALA A 63 9.99 -15.98 -12.34
C ALA A 63 9.89 -17.05 -13.44
N GLU A 64 9.59 -18.29 -13.08
CA GLU A 64 9.36 -19.38 -14.03
C GLU A 64 8.09 -19.16 -14.86
N LEU A 65 7.01 -18.70 -14.22
CA LEU A 65 5.81 -18.28 -14.92
C LEU A 65 6.13 -17.13 -15.88
N ALA A 66 6.87 -16.12 -15.41
CA ALA A 66 7.26 -14.99 -16.23
C ALA A 66 8.07 -15.42 -17.46
N ARG A 67 9.00 -16.37 -17.34
CA ARG A 67 9.79 -16.85 -18.50
C ARG A 67 8.94 -17.47 -19.62
N HIS A 68 7.81 -18.09 -19.28
CA HIS A 68 6.94 -18.79 -20.23
C HIS A 68 5.73 -17.99 -20.68
N ALA A 69 5.37 -16.94 -19.95
CA ALA A 69 4.21 -16.12 -20.25
C ALA A 69 4.43 -15.28 -21.51
N VAL A 70 3.44 -15.24 -22.40
CA VAL A 70 3.48 -14.40 -23.59
C VAL A 70 2.76 -13.09 -23.28
N ILE A 71 3.52 -12.06 -22.85
CA ILE A 71 2.97 -10.76 -22.49
C ILE A 71 3.39 -9.71 -23.51
N HIS A 72 2.42 -9.08 -24.16
CA HIS A 72 2.66 -7.99 -25.11
C HIS A 72 2.05 -6.69 -24.61
N ILE A 73 2.81 -5.61 -24.79
CA ILE A 73 2.33 -4.23 -24.59
C ILE A 73 2.49 -3.51 -25.91
N GLN A 74 1.41 -2.92 -26.38
CA GLN A 74 1.35 -2.22 -27.66
C GLN A 74 0.48 -0.98 -27.56
N ARG A 75 0.42 -0.20 -28.64
CA ARG A 75 -0.43 1.00 -28.70
C ARG A 75 -1.90 0.62 -28.51
N PRO A 76 -2.76 1.56 -28.06
CA PRO A 76 -4.20 1.32 -27.97
C PRO A 76 -4.76 0.78 -29.29
N GLU A 77 -5.37 -0.40 -29.25
CA GLU A 77 -6.04 -1.01 -30.43
C GLU A 77 -7.51 -0.58 -30.51
N VAL A 78 -8.07 -0.12 -29.38
CA VAL A 78 -9.45 0.35 -29.26
C VAL A 78 -9.49 1.70 -28.56
N GLN A 79 -10.51 2.50 -28.87
CA GLN A 79 -10.71 3.85 -28.33
C GLN A 79 -11.63 3.84 -27.10
N ASP A 80 -11.16 3.26 -26.00
CA ASP A 80 -11.89 3.19 -24.72
C ASP A 80 -11.20 3.99 -23.59
N GLY A 81 -10.23 4.83 -23.94
CA GLY A 81 -9.45 5.63 -23.00
C GLY A 81 -8.25 4.89 -22.40
N ARG A 82 -7.91 3.68 -22.88
CA ARG A 82 -6.66 3.00 -22.51
C ARG A 82 -5.44 3.74 -23.04
N GLN A 83 -4.36 3.69 -22.27
CA GLN A 83 -3.07 4.30 -22.62
C GLN A 83 -2.21 3.38 -23.51
N TYR A 84 -2.43 2.07 -23.40
CA TYR A 84 -1.78 0.99 -24.11
C TYR A 84 -2.70 -0.24 -24.09
N THR A 85 -2.47 -1.21 -24.97
CA THR A 85 -3.11 -2.53 -24.91
C THR A 85 -2.13 -3.53 -24.29
N VAL A 86 -2.57 -4.24 -23.26
CA VAL A 86 -1.80 -5.34 -22.66
C VAL A 86 -2.50 -6.66 -22.96
N THR A 87 -1.80 -7.57 -23.62
CA THR A 87 -2.28 -8.93 -23.83
C THR A 87 -1.42 -9.95 -23.08
N VAL A 88 -2.05 -10.98 -22.55
CA VAL A 88 -1.41 -12.12 -21.88
C VAL A 88 -1.94 -13.39 -22.53
N ASP A 89 -1.06 -14.19 -23.13
CA ASP A 89 -1.41 -15.40 -23.89
C ASP A 89 -2.52 -15.14 -24.94
N GLY A 90 -2.46 -13.97 -25.59
CA GLY A 90 -3.43 -13.53 -26.60
C GLY A 90 -4.73 -12.91 -26.06
N GLN A 91 -4.93 -12.90 -24.74
CA GLN A 91 -6.10 -12.27 -24.11
C GLN A 91 -5.81 -10.81 -23.75
N ASP A 92 -6.67 -9.88 -24.17
CA ASP A 92 -6.64 -8.49 -23.68
C ASP A 92 -7.01 -8.42 -22.19
N VAL A 93 -6.06 -7.96 -21.38
CA VAL A 93 -6.17 -7.82 -19.93
C VAL A 93 -6.00 -6.37 -19.47
N THR A 94 -6.01 -5.41 -20.39
CA THR A 94 -5.67 -3.99 -20.16
C THR A 94 -6.39 -3.38 -18.94
N TRP A 95 -7.68 -3.69 -18.78
CA TRP A 95 -8.46 -3.24 -17.64
C TRP A 95 -8.32 -4.16 -16.43
N ALA A 96 -8.26 -5.48 -16.64
CA ALA A 96 -8.17 -6.47 -15.57
C ALA A 96 -6.87 -6.34 -14.74
N ILE A 97 -5.76 -5.86 -15.35
CA ILE A 97 -4.52 -5.58 -14.61
C ILE A 97 -4.65 -4.39 -13.63
N ARG A 98 -5.74 -3.63 -13.71
CA ARG A 98 -6.08 -2.53 -12.78
C ARG A 98 -7.02 -2.96 -11.66
N ASP A 99 -7.52 -4.20 -11.67
CA ASP A 99 -8.42 -4.73 -10.65
C ASP A 99 -7.83 -4.62 -9.24
N ALA A 100 -8.71 -4.58 -8.25
CA ALA A 100 -8.34 -4.41 -6.84
C ALA A 100 -7.39 -5.49 -6.34
N ASP A 101 -7.59 -6.75 -6.73
CA ASP A 101 -6.73 -7.87 -6.34
C ASP A 101 -5.34 -7.76 -6.96
N VAL A 102 -5.23 -7.37 -8.24
CA VAL A 102 -3.94 -7.14 -8.90
C VAL A 102 -3.21 -5.97 -8.23
N THR A 103 -3.91 -4.87 -7.99
CA THR A 103 -3.38 -3.69 -7.29
C THR A 103 -2.89 -4.02 -5.89
N ARG A 104 -3.59 -4.90 -5.18
CA ARG A 104 -3.22 -5.35 -3.84
C ARG A 104 -1.94 -6.18 -3.82
N TRP A 105 -1.72 -7.03 -4.82
CA TRP A 105 -0.64 -8.02 -4.80
C TRP A 105 0.59 -7.65 -5.64
N VAL A 106 0.47 -6.68 -6.55
CA VAL A 106 1.58 -6.31 -7.46
C VAL A 106 2.86 -5.92 -6.72
N SER A 107 2.74 -5.27 -5.56
CA SER A 107 3.91 -4.91 -4.75
C SER A 107 4.64 -6.16 -4.23
N THR A 108 3.91 -7.17 -3.76
CA THR A 108 4.51 -8.44 -3.33
C THR A 108 5.24 -9.12 -4.48
N VAL A 109 4.63 -9.19 -5.67
CA VAL A 109 5.26 -9.77 -6.86
C VAL A 109 6.52 -8.98 -7.27
N ALA A 110 6.47 -7.66 -7.21
CA ALA A 110 7.59 -6.78 -7.58
C ALA A 110 8.77 -6.82 -6.59
N THR A 111 8.56 -7.27 -5.34
CA THR A 111 9.66 -7.37 -4.36
C THR A 111 10.62 -8.53 -4.61
N HIS A 112 10.25 -9.53 -5.42
CA HIS A 112 11.10 -10.69 -5.70
C HIS A 112 12.22 -10.36 -6.69
N PRO A 113 13.51 -10.51 -6.32
CA PRO A 113 14.63 -10.23 -7.21
C PRO A 113 14.64 -11.07 -8.49
N GLU A 114 14.18 -12.32 -8.42
CA GLU A 114 14.09 -13.25 -9.53
C GLU A 114 13.08 -12.76 -10.57
N VAL A 115 11.92 -12.26 -10.11
CA VAL A 115 10.90 -11.66 -10.97
C VAL A 115 11.41 -10.39 -11.64
N ARG A 116 12.04 -9.49 -10.86
CA ARG A 116 12.64 -8.26 -11.42
C ARG A 116 13.68 -8.58 -12.49
N THR A 117 14.43 -9.68 -12.34
CA THR A 117 15.43 -10.10 -13.33
C THR A 117 14.80 -10.45 -14.67
N VAL A 118 13.76 -11.29 -14.68
CA VAL A 118 13.06 -11.67 -15.92
C VAL A 118 12.35 -10.47 -16.55
N LEU A 119 11.63 -9.68 -15.75
CA LEU A 119 10.89 -8.53 -16.29
C LEU A 119 11.81 -7.42 -16.83
N ARG A 120 13.02 -7.25 -16.29
CA ARG A 120 14.02 -6.34 -16.87
C ARG A 120 14.45 -6.75 -18.27
N GLU A 121 14.59 -8.04 -18.55
CA GLU A 121 14.92 -8.53 -19.89
C GLU A 121 13.81 -8.20 -20.88
N TRP A 122 12.55 -8.35 -20.47
CA TRP A 122 11.40 -7.97 -21.28
C TRP A 122 11.33 -6.46 -21.53
N GLN A 123 11.56 -5.65 -20.51
CA GLN A 123 11.61 -4.20 -20.65
C GLN A 123 12.72 -3.78 -21.62
N ARG A 124 13.90 -4.41 -21.54
CA ARG A 124 14.99 -4.19 -22.51
C ARG A 124 14.61 -4.61 -23.92
N ALA A 125 13.93 -5.74 -24.08
CA ALA A 125 13.45 -6.21 -25.39
C ALA A 125 12.46 -5.21 -26.02
N LEU A 126 11.51 -4.68 -25.24
CA LEU A 126 10.63 -3.59 -25.67
C LEU A 126 11.42 -2.32 -26.02
N GLY A 127 12.41 -1.97 -25.19
CA GLY A 127 13.32 -0.86 -25.44
C GLY A 127 14.01 -0.92 -26.81
N ARG A 128 14.50 -2.11 -27.19
CA ARG A 128 15.23 -2.33 -28.46
C ARG A 128 14.39 -2.13 -29.71
N GLN A 129 13.05 -2.18 -29.61
CA GLN A 129 12.17 -1.90 -30.75
C GLN A 129 12.23 -0.44 -31.20
N GLY A 130 12.73 0.46 -30.34
CA GLY A 130 12.75 1.90 -30.59
C GLY A 130 11.35 2.51 -30.55
N HIS A 131 11.29 3.82 -30.76
CA HIS A 131 10.09 4.65 -30.66
C HIS A 131 9.26 4.37 -29.39
N VAL A 132 9.93 4.34 -28.24
CA VAL A 132 9.33 4.00 -26.94
C VAL A 132 9.65 5.04 -25.88
N ILE A 133 8.64 5.39 -25.10
CA ILE A 133 8.76 6.17 -23.87
C ILE A 133 8.45 5.24 -22.70
N MET A 134 9.47 4.93 -21.92
CA MET A 134 9.35 4.00 -20.79
C MET A 134 9.44 4.77 -19.47
N VAL A 135 8.42 4.61 -18.63
CA VAL A 135 8.32 5.32 -17.35
C VAL A 135 8.45 4.37 -16.16
N GLY A 136 9.16 4.82 -15.13
CA GLY A 136 9.43 4.01 -13.95
C GLY A 136 10.19 4.76 -12.87
N ARG A 137 11.06 4.04 -12.15
CA ARG A 137 11.87 4.58 -11.04
C ARG A 137 13.37 4.52 -11.32
N ASP A 138 13.81 3.47 -12.00
CA ASP A 138 15.21 3.11 -12.26
C ASP A 138 15.44 2.73 -13.75
N ILE A 139 14.60 3.22 -14.67
CA ILE A 139 14.62 2.81 -16.07
C ILE A 139 15.91 3.25 -16.76
N GLY A 140 16.22 4.54 -16.74
CA GLY A 140 17.42 5.09 -17.39
C GLY A 140 18.73 4.68 -16.72
N ALA A 141 18.69 4.24 -15.46
CA ALA A 141 19.88 3.84 -14.71
C ALA A 141 20.18 2.33 -14.85
N ILE A 142 19.15 1.49 -14.82
CA ILE A 142 19.29 0.02 -14.72
C ILE A 142 18.75 -0.70 -15.95
N VAL A 143 17.58 -0.30 -16.44
CA VAL A 143 16.86 -1.04 -17.48
C VAL A 143 17.41 -0.70 -18.86
N LEU A 144 17.41 0.58 -19.21
CA LEU A 144 17.86 1.16 -20.48
C LEU A 144 19.02 2.16 -20.22
N PRO A 145 20.19 1.70 -19.75
CA PRO A 145 21.34 2.56 -19.50
C PRO A 145 21.92 3.19 -20.77
N ASP A 146 21.51 2.73 -21.94
CA ASP A 146 21.90 3.23 -23.26
C ASP A 146 20.79 4.03 -23.96
N ALA A 147 19.70 4.38 -23.25
CA ALA A 147 18.66 5.25 -23.79
C ALA A 147 19.24 6.61 -24.21
N GLU A 148 18.85 7.11 -25.38
CA GLU A 148 19.41 8.34 -25.95
C GLU A 148 18.97 9.60 -25.20
N LEU A 149 17.81 9.55 -24.54
CA LEU A 149 17.31 10.61 -23.67
C LEU A 149 16.77 10.03 -22.36
N LYS A 150 17.34 10.47 -21.25
CA LYS A 150 16.93 10.08 -19.89
C LYS A 150 16.47 11.32 -19.14
N ILE A 151 15.23 11.32 -18.71
CA ILE A 151 14.63 12.39 -17.92
C ILE A 151 14.39 11.88 -16.50
N TYR A 152 14.75 12.66 -15.50
CA TYR A 152 14.40 12.41 -14.12
C TYR A 152 13.53 13.56 -13.60
N LEU A 153 12.24 13.29 -13.38
CA LEU A 153 11.30 14.28 -12.87
C LEU A 153 11.41 14.40 -11.36
N THR A 154 11.59 15.62 -10.86
CA THR A 154 11.48 15.95 -9.44
C THR A 154 10.30 16.87 -9.18
N ALA A 155 9.85 16.86 -7.93
CA ALA A 155 8.90 17.83 -7.39
C ALA A 155 8.97 17.75 -5.86
N SER A 156 8.70 18.86 -5.19
CA SER A 156 8.57 18.89 -3.74
C SER A 156 7.49 17.92 -3.27
N LEU A 157 7.66 17.39 -2.06
CA LEU A 157 6.67 16.50 -1.44
C LEU A 157 5.28 17.14 -1.40
N GLN A 158 5.23 18.46 -1.16
CA GLN A 158 3.99 19.23 -1.09
C GLN A 158 3.28 19.29 -2.45
N GLU A 159 4.01 19.59 -3.53
CA GLU A 159 3.42 19.63 -4.88
C GLU A 159 2.93 18.25 -5.34
N ARG A 160 3.71 17.20 -5.07
CA ARG A 160 3.30 15.81 -5.39
C ARG A 160 2.05 15.41 -4.62
N ALA A 161 1.93 15.82 -3.36
CA ALA A 161 0.74 15.57 -2.56
C ALA A 161 -0.47 16.37 -3.05
N ARG A 162 -0.28 17.62 -3.46
CA ARG A 162 -1.33 18.45 -4.05
C ARG A 162 -1.89 17.81 -5.32
N ARG A 163 -1.03 17.39 -6.26
CA ARG A 163 -1.44 16.69 -7.50
C ARG A 163 -2.22 15.41 -7.19
N ARG A 164 -1.70 14.60 -6.27
CA ARG A 164 -2.36 13.35 -5.86
C ARG A 164 -3.73 13.60 -5.21
N LEU A 165 -3.86 14.68 -4.45
CA LEU A 165 -5.15 15.08 -3.90
C LEU A 165 -6.12 15.43 -5.04
N THR A 166 -5.73 16.31 -5.97
CA THR A 166 -6.52 16.66 -7.17
C THR A 166 -6.96 15.43 -7.96
N ASP A 167 -6.08 14.45 -8.16
CA ASP A 167 -6.44 13.18 -8.82
C ASP A 167 -7.56 12.45 -8.05
N LEU A 168 -7.46 12.38 -6.72
CA LEU A 168 -8.49 11.74 -5.88
C LEU A 168 -9.82 12.48 -5.95
N GLU A 169 -9.82 13.82 -6.07
CA GLU A 169 -11.04 14.61 -6.25
C GLU A 169 -11.68 14.29 -7.60
N ALA A 170 -10.88 14.24 -8.67
CA ALA A 170 -11.34 13.94 -10.02
C ALA A 170 -11.95 12.53 -10.14
N HIS A 171 -11.37 11.53 -9.45
CA HIS A 171 -11.88 10.16 -9.47
C HIS A 171 -13.11 9.94 -8.57
N ASN A 172 -13.50 10.93 -7.75
CA ASN A 172 -14.64 10.82 -6.84
C ASN A 172 -15.99 11.12 -7.51
N ASN A 173 -16.03 11.51 -8.81
CA ASN A 173 -17.23 11.68 -9.65
C ASN A 173 -18.45 12.34 -8.97
N GLY A 174 -18.23 13.30 -8.06
CA GLY A 174 -19.33 13.99 -7.36
C GLY A 174 -20.08 13.15 -6.31
N HIS A 175 -19.61 11.95 -5.97
CA HIS A 175 -20.13 11.19 -4.83
C HIS A 175 -19.65 11.84 -3.52
N HIS A 176 -20.46 12.75 -2.98
CA HIS A 176 -20.24 13.49 -1.73
C HIS A 176 -20.08 12.62 -0.45
N GLU A 177 -20.04 11.29 -0.55
CA GLU A 177 -19.95 10.37 0.58
C GLU A 177 -18.51 9.93 0.94
N LEU A 178 -17.54 10.03 0.02
CA LEU A 178 -16.13 9.73 0.31
C LEU A 178 -15.37 11.00 0.68
N GLN A 179 -15.02 11.13 1.97
CA GLN A 179 -14.22 12.24 2.46
C GLN A 179 -12.78 12.13 1.92
N LEU A 180 -12.35 13.14 1.16
CA LEU A 180 -10.99 13.22 0.62
C LEU A 180 -9.95 13.32 1.78
N PRO A 181 -8.77 12.68 1.64
CA PRO A 181 -7.70 12.78 2.63
C PRO A 181 -7.16 14.22 2.71
N SER A 182 -6.58 14.61 3.85
CA SER A 182 -5.94 15.92 3.93
C SER A 182 -4.64 15.95 3.13
N LEU A 183 -4.19 17.15 2.72
CA LEU A 183 -2.89 17.32 2.04
C LEU A 183 -1.75 16.68 2.86
N GLN A 184 -1.78 16.81 4.18
CA GLN A 184 -0.79 16.22 5.09
C GLN A 184 -0.81 14.69 5.06
N ASP A 185 -1.99 14.07 5.00
CA ASP A 185 -2.13 12.60 4.92
C ASP A 185 -1.53 12.07 3.61
N VAL A 186 -1.76 12.78 2.51
CA VAL A 186 -1.21 12.43 1.19
C VAL A 186 0.32 12.62 1.17
N MET A 187 0.84 13.70 1.76
CA MET A 187 2.29 13.91 1.91
C MET A 187 2.94 12.76 2.69
N LEU A 188 2.37 12.35 3.82
CA LEU A 188 2.91 11.27 4.65
C LEU A 188 2.85 9.90 3.96
N ASP A 189 1.85 9.64 3.11
CA ASP A 189 1.78 8.42 2.30
C ASP A 189 2.85 8.41 1.20
N ILE A 190 3.02 9.54 0.50
CA ILE A 190 4.03 9.70 -0.55
C ILE A 190 5.43 9.54 0.05
N GLU A 191 5.72 10.20 1.18
CA GLU A 191 7.01 10.12 1.86
C GLU A 191 7.32 8.68 2.34
N ARG A 192 6.33 7.95 2.85
CA ARG A 192 6.49 6.54 3.23
C ARG A 192 6.86 5.65 2.04
N ARG A 193 6.21 5.86 0.90
CA ARG A 193 6.50 5.11 -0.33
C ARG A 193 7.89 5.44 -0.83
N ASP A 194 8.24 6.72 -0.89
CA ASP A 194 9.57 7.16 -1.30
C ASP A 194 10.66 6.60 -0.38
N ASN A 195 10.47 6.60 0.94
CA ASN A 195 11.44 6.03 1.87
C ASN A 195 11.62 4.51 1.67
N SER A 196 10.54 3.79 1.33
CA SER A 196 10.60 2.35 1.05
C SER A 196 11.32 2.04 -0.27
N ASP A 197 11.22 2.95 -1.24
CA ASP A 197 11.82 2.81 -2.57
C ASP A 197 13.19 3.49 -2.69
N ARG A 198 13.70 4.09 -1.61
CA ARG A 198 14.87 4.99 -1.61
C ARG A 198 16.13 4.36 -2.24
N GLU A 199 16.35 3.07 -2.00
CA GLU A 199 17.48 2.33 -2.58
C GLU A 199 17.37 2.15 -4.11
N ASN A 200 16.16 2.26 -4.68
CA ASN A 200 15.88 2.10 -6.11
C ASN A 200 15.50 3.43 -6.81
N MET A 201 15.81 4.60 -6.21
CA MET A 201 15.44 5.93 -6.75
C MET A 201 16.67 6.82 -6.98
N GLN A 202 17.74 6.26 -7.54
CA GLN A 202 18.86 7.09 -7.98
C GLN A 202 18.71 7.42 -9.47
N PRO A 203 18.76 8.71 -9.84
CA PRO A 203 18.78 9.09 -11.26
C PRO A 203 20.01 8.49 -11.94
N ALA A 204 19.90 8.19 -13.24
CA ALA A 204 21.07 7.90 -14.04
C ALA A 204 22.01 9.13 -14.03
N THR A 205 23.32 8.89 -14.06
CA THR A 205 24.33 9.96 -13.98
C THR A 205 24.24 10.97 -15.12
N ASP A 206 23.72 10.55 -16.27
CA ASP A 206 23.49 11.34 -17.48
C ASP A 206 22.02 11.75 -17.66
N ALA A 207 21.17 11.55 -16.65
CA ALA A 207 19.77 11.97 -16.70
C ALA A 207 19.64 13.50 -16.57
N ILE A 208 18.78 14.07 -17.41
CA ILE A 208 18.36 15.46 -17.29
C ILE A 208 17.33 15.55 -16.17
N VAL A 209 17.68 16.22 -15.08
CA VAL A 209 16.77 16.46 -13.96
C VAL A 209 15.86 17.62 -14.30
N VAL A 210 14.54 17.39 -14.29
CA VAL A 210 13.52 18.41 -14.53
C VAL A 210 12.71 18.57 -13.26
N ASP A 211 12.87 19.72 -12.60
CA ASP A 211 12.01 20.10 -11.49
C ASP A 211 10.67 20.56 -12.03
N THR A 212 9.61 19.89 -11.62
CA THR A 212 8.25 20.15 -12.08
C THR A 212 7.45 21.01 -11.11
N ASP A 213 8.06 21.49 -10.02
CA ASP A 213 7.41 22.43 -9.12
C ASP A 213 6.98 23.70 -9.87
N HIS A 214 5.74 24.13 -9.61
CA HIS A 214 5.12 25.30 -10.25
C HIS A 214 4.97 25.23 -11.78
N MET A 215 5.26 24.09 -12.41
CA MET A 215 5.03 23.85 -13.84
C MET A 215 3.72 23.09 -14.07
N SER A 216 2.95 23.52 -15.06
CA SER A 216 1.83 22.75 -15.60
C SER A 216 2.33 21.57 -16.45
N ILE A 217 1.51 20.54 -16.63
CA ILE A 217 1.87 19.38 -17.47
C ILE A 217 2.31 19.80 -18.89
N PRO A 218 1.59 20.69 -19.61
CA PRO A 218 2.03 21.15 -20.93
C PRO A 218 3.42 21.79 -20.91
N GLN A 219 3.73 22.64 -19.92
CA GLN A 219 5.04 23.28 -19.81
C GLN A 219 6.17 22.26 -19.60
N VAL A 220 5.92 21.20 -18.82
CA VAL A 220 6.91 20.13 -18.62
C VAL A 220 7.10 19.35 -19.92
N VAL A 221 6.02 19.03 -20.64
CA VAL A 221 6.09 18.34 -21.94
C VAL A 221 6.85 19.19 -22.96
N ASP A 222 6.58 20.48 -23.05
CA ASP A 222 7.29 21.40 -23.97
C ASP A 222 8.78 21.51 -23.64
N THR A 223 9.11 21.54 -22.35
CA THR A 223 10.51 21.51 -21.87
C THR A 223 11.20 20.23 -22.31
N ILE A 224 10.56 19.07 -22.15
CA ILE A 224 11.12 17.78 -22.58
C ILE A 224 11.21 17.72 -24.11
N ASN A 225 10.22 18.23 -24.84
CA ASN A 225 10.27 18.33 -26.30
C ASN A 225 11.46 19.14 -26.80
N THR A 226 11.83 20.22 -26.11
CA THR A 226 13.04 20.98 -26.43
C THR A 226 14.30 20.12 -26.31
N TYR A 227 14.37 19.22 -25.32
CA TYR A 227 15.49 18.27 -25.22
C TYR A 227 15.46 17.19 -26.31
N VAL A 228 14.27 16.72 -26.69
CA VAL A 228 14.10 15.78 -27.81
C VAL A 228 14.58 16.42 -29.12
N GLN A 229 14.20 17.67 -29.37
CA GLN A 229 14.60 18.43 -30.57
C GLN A 229 16.08 18.80 -30.58
N SER A 230 16.60 19.32 -29.47
CA SER A 230 18.02 19.70 -29.37
C SER A 230 18.96 18.50 -29.47
N ARG A 231 18.56 17.30 -29.07
CA ARG A 231 19.30 16.06 -29.36
C ARG A 231 19.27 15.67 -30.83
N GLY A 232 18.29 16.16 -31.60
CA GLY A 232 18.29 16.13 -33.06
C GLY A 232 19.15 17.23 -33.71
N GLU A 233 19.46 18.33 -33.00
CA GLU A 233 20.16 19.52 -33.56
C GLU A 233 21.63 19.70 -33.12
N ASN A 234 22.04 19.23 -31.93
CA ASN A 234 23.34 19.55 -31.27
C ASN A 234 24.62 18.96 -31.88
N THR A 235 24.60 18.46 -33.12
CA THR A 235 25.83 18.13 -33.87
C THR A 235 26.12 19.12 -35.01
N MET A 236 25.33 20.19 -35.18
CA MET A 236 25.63 21.22 -36.19
C MET A 236 26.92 22.03 -35.90
N THR A 237 27.41 22.06 -34.66
CA THR A 237 28.58 22.89 -34.26
C THR A 237 29.89 22.14 -34.09
N GLN A 238 29.89 20.79 -34.06
CA GLN A 238 31.13 19.99 -33.95
C GLN A 238 31.63 19.43 -35.28
N ASP A 239 30.75 19.21 -36.26
CA ASP A 239 31.14 18.64 -37.57
C ASP A 239 31.47 19.69 -38.64
N ALA A 240 31.28 20.99 -38.37
CA ALA A 240 31.63 22.09 -39.29
C ALA A 240 33.16 22.29 -39.48
N LYS A 241 34.00 21.42 -38.90
CA LYS A 241 35.47 21.44 -39.10
C LYS A 241 36.03 20.34 -39.98
N ASN A 242 35.23 19.41 -40.50
CA ASN A 242 35.77 18.42 -41.43
C ASN A 242 34.79 18.07 -42.55
N THR A 243 35.33 18.13 -43.77
CA THR A 243 34.82 17.63 -45.06
C THR A 243 33.97 18.60 -45.91
N LYS A 244 34.71 19.31 -46.78
CA LYS A 244 34.31 19.66 -48.15
C LYS A 244 34.34 18.37 -48.99
N ASP A 245 33.32 18.13 -49.81
CA ASP A 245 33.44 18.09 -51.28
C ASP A 245 32.18 17.50 -51.96
N THR A 246 31.61 18.35 -52.81
CA THR A 246 30.95 18.11 -54.12
C THR A 246 29.68 17.26 -54.32
N PRO A 247 28.89 17.58 -55.38
CA PRO A 247 27.43 17.47 -55.39
C PRO A 247 26.88 16.47 -56.43
N ASP A 248 25.59 16.14 -56.36
CA ASP A 248 24.83 15.92 -57.59
C ASP A 248 23.31 16.13 -57.47
N THR A 249 22.71 16.35 -58.62
CA THR A 249 21.56 17.18 -58.96
C THR A 249 20.14 16.61 -58.81
N SER A 250 19.20 17.55 -58.67
CA SER A 250 17.77 17.57 -59.03
C SER A 250 17.43 16.88 -60.37
N VAL A 251 16.24 16.30 -60.60
CA VAL A 251 14.94 16.89 -61.00
C VAL A 251 14.02 15.66 -61.28
N VAL A 252 12.72 15.64 -60.97
CA VAL A 252 11.59 15.71 -61.94
C VAL A 252 10.28 15.83 -61.14
N LYS A 253 9.39 16.67 -61.69
CA LYS A 253 8.05 17.02 -61.24
C LYS A 253 7.04 16.60 -62.33
N ASP A 254 5.77 16.55 -61.92
CA ASP A 254 4.54 16.53 -62.75
C ASP A 254 4.18 15.21 -63.45
N THR A 255 2.92 14.77 -63.55
CA THR A 255 1.63 15.50 -63.63
C THR A 255 0.44 14.62 -63.22
N SER A 256 -0.71 15.29 -63.05
CA SER A 256 -2.07 14.84 -62.75
C SER A 256 -2.67 13.78 -63.69
N ASP A 257 -3.68 13.03 -63.21
CA ASP A 257 -5.07 13.21 -63.66
C ASP A 257 -6.06 12.27 -62.95
N THR A 258 -7.30 12.72 -62.99
CA THR A 258 -8.54 12.34 -62.31
C THR A 258 -9.08 10.95 -62.68
N ASP A 259 -9.81 10.31 -61.76
CA ASP A 259 -11.25 10.06 -61.96
C ASP A 259 -11.96 9.38 -60.77
N SER A 260 -13.20 9.80 -60.60
CA SER A 260 -14.19 9.47 -59.58
C SER A 260 -14.78 8.05 -59.70
N VAL A 261 -14.98 7.32 -58.60
CA VAL A 261 -16.12 6.38 -58.46
C VAL A 261 -16.57 6.21 -56.99
N ALA A 262 -17.82 6.58 -56.75
CA ALA A 262 -18.86 6.06 -55.83
C ALA A 262 -18.57 5.67 -54.36
N LYS A 263 -19.35 6.32 -53.46
CA LYS A 263 -19.79 5.78 -52.16
C LYS A 263 -20.75 4.59 -52.35
N PRO A 264 -20.77 3.64 -51.41
CA PRO A 264 -22.00 2.96 -51.03
C PRO A 264 -22.43 3.25 -49.59
N GLN A 265 -23.73 3.40 -49.45
CA GLN A 265 -24.48 3.60 -48.22
C GLN A 265 -24.56 2.31 -47.39
N THR A 266 -24.68 2.50 -46.09
CA THR A 266 -24.98 1.53 -45.03
C THR A 266 -26.32 0.79 -45.26
N PRO A 267 -26.45 -0.42 -44.69
CA PRO A 267 -27.71 -0.76 -44.03
C PRO A 267 -27.49 -1.15 -42.56
N SER A 268 -28.35 -0.61 -41.71
CA SER A 268 -28.45 -0.94 -40.29
C SER A 268 -29.04 -2.34 -40.12
N VAL A 269 -28.44 -3.16 -39.26
CA VAL A 269 -29.10 -4.34 -38.69
C VAL A 269 -28.87 -4.32 -37.17
N LYS A 270 -29.93 -3.97 -36.43
CA LYS A 270 -30.04 -4.24 -35.00
C LYS A 270 -30.24 -5.75 -34.82
N GLN A 271 -29.27 -6.44 -34.25
CA GLN A 271 -29.48 -7.76 -33.66
C GLN A 271 -29.23 -7.65 -32.15
N ALA A 272 -30.29 -7.92 -31.39
CA ALA A 272 -30.26 -8.06 -29.95
C ALA A 272 -29.48 -9.34 -29.58
N ILE A 273 -28.41 -9.19 -28.81
CA ILE A 273 -27.68 -10.30 -28.20
C ILE A 273 -28.43 -10.71 -26.92
N PRO A 274 -28.67 -12.01 -26.66
CA PRO A 274 -29.42 -12.45 -25.49
C PRO A 274 -28.64 -12.09 -24.21
N SER A 275 -29.35 -11.56 -23.22
CA SER A 275 -28.83 -11.28 -21.89
C SER A 275 -28.38 -12.57 -21.20
N THR A 276 -27.06 -12.76 -21.09
CA THR A 276 -26.45 -13.77 -20.22
C THR A 276 -26.84 -13.48 -18.76
N PRO A 277 -27.12 -14.49 -17.91
CA PRO A 277 -27.59 -14.24 -16.56
C PRO A 277 -26.54 -13.47 -15.78
N VAL A 278 -26.94 -12.35 -15.17
CA VAL A 278 -26.14 -11.57 -14.24
C VAL A 278 -25.62 -12.52 -13.16
N ALA A 279 -24.33 -12.85 -13.21
CA ALA A 279 -23.65 -13.56 -12.15
C ALA A 279 -23.94 -12.83 -10.84
N ALA A 280 -24.50 -13.55 -9.87
CA ALA A 280 -24.89 -13.02 -8.58
C ALA A 280 -23.76 -12.14 -8.02
N VAL A 281 -24.08 -10.85 -7.82
CA VAL A 281 -23.21 -9.87 -7.17
C VAL A 281 -22.74 -10.48 -5.86
N LYS A 282 -21.48 -10.94 -5.81
CA LYS A 282 -20.83 -11.28 -4.54
C LYS A 282 -20.80 -9.98 -3.74
N LYS A 283 -21.61 -9.90 -2.68
CA LYS A 283 -21.57 -8.82 -1.70
C LYS A 283 -20.11 -8.54 -1.36
N SER A 284 -19.67 -7.31 -1.63
CA SER A 284 -18.38 -6.81 -1.16
C SER A 284 -18.33 -7.03 0.36
N VAL A 285 -17.38 -7.85 0.80
CA VAL A 285 -17.22 -8.15 2.22
C VAL A 285 -16.65 -6.89 2.87
N ASN A 286 -17.48 -6.17 3.62
CA ASN A 286 -17.03 -5.04 4.41
C ASN A 286 -15.98 -5.54 5.42
N LEU A 287 -14.72 -5.13 5.26
CA LEU A 287 -13.61 -5.55 6.11
C LEU A 287 -13.75 -5.06 7.57
N TYR A 288 -14.66 -4.12 7.82
CA TYR A 288 -14.96 -3.56 9.13
C TYR A 288 -16.16 -4.23 9.82
N ASP A 289 -16.91 -5.09 9.12
CA ASP A 289 -17.90 -5.92 9.79
C ASP A 289 -17.18 -7.09 10.48
N PRO A 290 -17.13 -7.14 11.82
CA PRO A 290 -16.47 -8.23 12.52
C PRO A 290 -17.17 -9.54 12.15
N TYR A 291 -16.37 -10.56 11.81
CA TYR A 291 -16.90 -11.88 11.48
C TYR A 291 -17.81 -12.36 12.63
N VAL A 292 -19.03 -12.76 12.28
CA VAL A 292 -20.01 -13.29 13.22
C VAL A 292 -19.63 -14.72 13.56
N THR A 293 -18.55 -14.90 14.32
CA THR A 293 -18.18 -16.20 14.87
C THR A 293 -19.30 -16.66 15.80
N PRO A 294 -19.93 -17.82 15.54
CA PRO A 294 -20.95 -18.37 16.42
C PRO A 294 -20.40 -18.52 17.84
N ARG A 295 -21.19 -18.13 18.84
CA ARG A 295 -20.75 -18.12 20.25
C ARG A 295 -20.22 -19.47 20.70
N LEU A 296 -20.89 -20.56 20.31
CA LEU A 296 -20.48 -21.93 20.60
C LEU A 296 -19.09 -22.25 20.01
N ALA A 297 -18.84 -21.89 18.74
CA ALA A 297 -17.55 -22.12 18.11
C ALA A 297 -16.42 -21.35 18.80
N TYR A 298 -16.70 -20.09 19.20
CA TYR A 298 -15.76 -19.28 19.97
C TYR A 298 -15.48 -19.87 21.36
N ASP A 299 -16.50 -20.35 22.06
CA ASP A 299 -16.34 -20.97 23.38
C ASP A 299 -15.57 -22.30 23.32
N ILE A 300 -15.74 -23.09 22.25
CA ILE A 300 -14.95 -24.31 21.99
C ILE A 300 -13.49 -23.94 21.76
N PHE A 301 -13.22 -22.97 20.87
CA PHE A 301 -11.86 -22.50 20.60
C PHE A 301 -11.18 -21.94 21.86
N ARG A 302 -11.92 -21.16 22.66
CA ARG A 302 -11.45 -20.62 23.93
C ARG A 302 -11.08 -21.74 24.91
N SER A 303 -11.93 -22.75 25.03
CA SER A 303 -11.70 -23.92 25.89
C SER A 303 -10.47 -24.72 25.43
N PHE A 304 -10.33 -24.94 24.12
CA PHE A 304 -9.15 -25.57 23.54
C PHE A 304 -7.87 -24.76 23.83
N ALA A 305 -7.89 -23.44 23.64
CA ALA A 305 -6.76 -22.58 23.94
C ALA A 305 -6.37 -22.63 25.44
N MET A 306 -7.35 -22.64 26.35
CA MET A 306 -7.09 -22.80 27.79
C MET A 306 -6.40 -24.14 28.09
N VAL A 307 -6.87 -25.24 27.49
CA VAL A 307 -6.25 -26.57 27.66
C VAL A 307 -4.81 -26.57 27.14
N VAL A 308 -4.57 -26.03 25.94
CA VAL A 308 -3.22 -25.92 25.39
C VAL A 308 -2.31 -25.14 26.33
N PHE A 309 -2.75 -23.97 26.82
CA PHE A 309 -1.95 -23.18 27.76
C PHE A 309 -1.72 -23.87 29.11
N ALA A 310 -2.71 -24.62 29.61
CA ALA A 310 -2.56 -25.41 30.83
C ALA A 310 -1.56 -26.57 30.69
N LEU A 311 -1.41 -27.12 29.48
CA LEU A 311 -0.45 -28.19 29.19
C LEU A 311 0.98 -27.66 28.98
N VAL A 312 1.13 -26.52 28.30
CA VAL A 312 2.46 -25.99 27.94
C VAL A 312 3.04 -25.03 28.99
N ALA A 313 2.20 -24.42 29.83
CA ALA A 313 2.60 -23.38 30.77
C ALA A 313 1.86 -23.45 32.12
N ARG A 314 2.47 -22.86 33.15
CA ARG A 314 1.84 -22.67 34.47
C ARG A 314 1.24 -21.27 34.55
N VAL A 315 -0.04 -21.15 34.15
CA VAL A 315 -0.74 -19.86 34.11
C VAL A 315 -1.23 -19.48 35.51
N HIS A 316 -0.76 -18.34 36.00
CA HIS A 316 -1.19 -17.72 37.25
C HIS A 316 -2.06 -16.51 36.93
N ILE A 317 -3.25 -16.46 37.52
CA ILE A 317 -4.19 -15.37 37.28
C ILE A 317 -4.34 -14.57 38.57
N ARG A 318 -4.18 -13.25 38.48
CA ARG A 318 -4.34 -12.32 39.60
C ARG A 318 -5.36 -11.25 39.24
N GLY A 319 -6.16 -10.81 40.20
CA GLY A 319 -7.08 -9.69 40.01
C GLY A 319 -8.26 -9.98 39.06
N HIS A 320 -8.52 -11.23 38.66
CA HIS A 320 -9.62 -11.54 37.73
C HIS A 320 -11.01 -11.09 38.23
N TYR A 321 -11.19 -10.91 39.54
CA TYR A 321 -12.38 -10.31 40.13
C TYR A 321 -12.62 -8.85 39.70
N ASN A 322 -11.59 -8.16 39.17
CA ASN A 322 -11.70 -6.84 38.59
C ASN A 322 -12.31 -6.85 37.18
N VAL A 323 -12.45 -8.02 36.54
CA VAL A 323 -12.99 -8.14 35.18
C VAL A 323 -14.53 -8.22 35.23
N PRO A 324 -15.27 -7.25 34.64
CA PRO A 324 -16.72 -7.29 34.58
C PRO A 324 -17.23 -8.53 33.86
N ARG A 325 -18.31 -9.13 34.36
CA ARG A 325 -18.97 -10.29 33.71
C ARG A 325 -19.83 -9.90 32.50
N LYS A 326 -20.25 -8.64 32.42
CA LYS A 326 -21.15 -8.09 31.41
C LYS A 326 -20.81 -6.62 31.16
N GLY A 327 -21.24 -6.12 30.00
CA GLY A 327 -21.10 -4.73 29.60
C GLY A 327 -19.80 -4.47 28.83
N PRO A 328 -19.72 -3.34 28.13
CA PRO A 328 -18.55 -2.99 27.36
C PRO A 328 -17.43 -2.51 28.28
N TYR A 329 -16.23 -2.99 28.01
CA TYR A 329 -15.00 -2.50 28.64
C TYR A 329 -13.82 -2.71 27.70
N ILE A 330 -12.76 -1.97 27.94
CA ILE A 330 -11.50 -2.04 27.20
C ILE A 330 -10.51 -2.83 28.06
N LEU A 331 -9.98 -3.93 27.52
CA LEU A 331 -8.82 -4.61 28.08
C LEU A 331 -7.56 -4.02 27.46
N ALA A 332 -6.66 -3.51 28.31
CA ALA A 332 -5.40 -2.91 27.91
C ALA A 332 -4.20 -3.75 28.38
N PRO A 333 -3.88 -4.86 27.71
CA PRO A 333 -2.69 -5.66 27.99
C PRO A 333 -1.41 -5.05 27.40
N ASN A 334 -0.29 -5.20 28.10
CA ASN A 334 1.04 -5.06 27.47
C ASN A 334 1.29 -6.16 26.41
N HIS A 335 2.25 -5.95 25.51
CA HIS A 335 2.47 -6.83 24.36
C HIS A 335 3.92 -7.32 24.24
N LEU A 336 4.28 -8.37 24.98
CA LEU A 336 5.61 -8.98 24.98
C LEU A 336 5.79 -10.02 23.87
N SER A 337 4.72 -10.76 23.55
CA SER A 337 4.74 -11.91 22.66
C SER A 337 3.47 -12.01 21.83
N TRP A 338 3.56 -12.73 20.70
CA TRP A 338 2.38 -13.04 19.89
C TRP A 338 1.39 -13.95 20.63
N THR A 339 1.89 -14.75 21.58
CA THR A 339 1.07 -15.61 22.45
C THR A 339 0.15 -14.83 23.38
N ASP A 340 0.41 -13.55 23.63
CA ASP A 340 -0.43 -12.71 24.50
C ASP A 340 -1.86 -12.56 23.96
N ILE A 341 -2.02 -12.52 22.64
CA ILE A 341 -3.33 -12.35 21.98
C ILE A 341 -4.29 -13.49 22.36
N PRO A 342 -3.99 -14.77 22.03
CA PRO A 342 -4.86 -15.88 22.42
C PRO A 342 -4.88 -16.11 23.95
N LEU A 343 -3.79 -15.80 24.66
CA LEU A 343 -3.72 -15.97 26.11
C LEU A 343 -4.72 -15.04 26.83
N VAL A 344 -4.77 -13.75 26.48
CA VAL A 344 -5.71 -12.81 27.11
C VAL A 344 -7.16 -13.17 26.76
N ALA A 345 -7.45 -13.57 25.51
CA ALA A 345 -8.79 -14.04 25.13
C ALA A 345 -9.23 -15.28 25.93
N ALA A 346 -8.29 -16.20 26.21
CA ALA A 346 -8.60 -17.45 26.89
C ALA A 346 -9.16 -17.24 28.31
N TYR A 347 -8.65 -16.23 29.02
CA TYR A 347 -8.92 -16.00 30.45
C TYR A 347 -9.84 -14.81 30.74
N VAL A 348 -10.66 -14.40 29.76
CA VAL A 348 -11.66 -13.34 29.91
C VAL A 348 -13.06 -13.92 29.68
N PRO A 349 -14.09 -13.46 30.41
CA PRO A 349 -15.46 -13.88 30.19
C PRO A 349 -15.99 -13.35 28.84
N GLY A 350 -16.42 -14.26 27.97
CA GLY A 350 -17.15 -13.94 26.74
C GLY A 350 -16.26 -13.69 25.53
N LYS A 351 -16.90 -13.27 24.43
CA LYS A 351 -16.23 -12.96 23.16
C LYS A 351 -15.60 -11.58 23.24
N VAL A 352 -14.30 -11.51 22.96
CA VAL A 352 -13.59 -10.25 22.78
C VAL A 352 -13.48 -9.89 21.29
N VAL A 353 -13.33 -8.61 21.00
CA VAL A 353 -12.97 -8.09 19.68
C VAL A 353 -11.60 -7.41 19.78
N TYR A 354 -10.79 -7.58 18.73
CA TYR A 354 -9.42 -7.06 18.69
C TYR A 354 -9.27 -5.96 17.65
N MET A 355 -8.45 -4.98 17.96
CA MET A 355 -7.90 -4.07 16.96
C MET A 355 -6.59 -4.67 16.43
N ALA A 356 -6.59 -5.17 15.19
CA ALA A 356 -5.47 -5.91 14.61
C ALA A 356 -4.93 -5.22 13.36
N LYS A 357 -3.61 -5.33 13.14
CA LYS A 357 -2.93 -4.74 11.97
C LYS A 357 -3.64 -5.15 10.67
N GLU A 358 -3.90 -4.20 9.77
CA GLU A 358 -4.61 -4.46 8.51
C GLU A 358 -3.96 -5.59 7.69
N GLU A 359 -2.63 -5.69 7.70
CA GLU A 359 -1.87 -6.73 7.00
C GLU A 359 -2.16 -8.15 7.52
N TYR A 360 -2.69 -8.30 8.73
CA TYR A 360 -3.11 -9.61 9.22
C TYR A 360 -4.39 -10.11 8.52
N PHE A 361 -5.26 -9.21 8.06
CA PHE A 361 -6.46 -9.55 7.29
C PHE A 361 -6.16 -9.93 5.84
N SER A 362 -4.92 -9.72 5.39
CA SER A 362 -4.43 -10.15 4.09
C SER A 362 -3.45 -11.34 4.14
N SER A 363 -3.15 -11.85 5.33
CA SER A 363 -2.19 -12.93 5.56
C SER A 363 -2.82 -14.34 5.64
N ARG A 364 -2.00 -15.39 5.72
CA ARG A 364 -2.45 -16.80 5.90
C ARG A 364 -3.27 -17.03 7.18
N ILE A 365 -3.18 -16.12 8.16
CA ILE A 365 -3.95 -16.16 9.40
C ILE A 365 -5.21 -15.28 9.37
N ALA A 366 -5.57 -14.69 8.22
CA ALA A 366 -6.73 -13.80 8.10
C ALA A 366 -8.03 -14.46 8.57
N TRP A 367 -8.20 -15.76 8.31
CA TRP A 367 -9.36 -16.53 8.79
C TRP A 367 -9.42 -16.57 10.32
N LEU A 368 -8.26 -16.76 10.99
CA LEU A 368 -8.16 -16.84 12.45
C LEU A 368 -8.36 -15.46 13.08
N VAL A 369 -7.77 -14.43 12.49
CA VAL A 369 -7.92 -13.03 12.92
C VAL A 369 -9.38 -12.59 12.85
N ARG A 370 -10.07 -12.94 11.75
CA ARG A 370 -11.52 -12.75 11.60
C ARG A 370 -12.29 -13.58 12.62
N PHE A 371 -11.97 -14.87 12.78
CA PHE A 371 -12.61 -15.76 13.75
C PHE A 371 -12.52 -15.22 15.20
N LEU A 372 -11.41 -14.59 15.57
CA LEU A 372 -11.21 -13.95 16.87
C LEU A 372 -11.97 -12.61 17.02
N GLY A 373 -12.74 -12.19 16.01
CA GLY A 373 -13.52 -10.95 16.04
C GLY A 373 -12.68 -9.70 15.85
N ALA A 374 -11.51 -9.78 15.20
CA ALA A 374 -10.68 -8.61 14.98
C ALA A 374 -11.23 -7.72 13.85
N PHE A 375 -10.96 -6.41 13.93
CA PHE A 375 -11.14 -5.45 12.84
C PHE A 375 -9.80 -4.76 12.50
N PRO A 376 -9.61 -4.31 11.24
CA PRO A 376 -8.34 -3.76 10.79
C PRO A 376 -8.04 -2.38 11.39
N VAL A 377 -6.76 -2.16 11.70
CA VAL A 377 -6.17 -0.84 11.99
C VAL A 377 -4.90 -0.61 11.18
N LYS A 378 -4.76 0.60 10.63
CA LYS A 378 -3.53 1.09 10.00
C LYS A 378 -2.55 1.63 11.05
N ARG A 379 -1.28 1.23 10.97
CA ARG A 379 -0.21 1.78 11.84
C ARG A 379 0.33 3.09 11.24
N GLY A 380 0.53 4.10 12.08
CA GLY A 380 0.77 5.50 11.66
C GLY A 380 -0.45 6.36 12.01
N GLU A 381 -0.25 7.65 12.30
CA GLU A 381 -1.24 8.43 13.06
C GLU A 381 -2.64 8.51 12.44
N GLY A 382 -3.65 8.28 13.29
CA GLY A 382 -5.02 8.77 13.11
C GLY A 382 -5.97 7.90 12.28
N ASP A 383 -5.96 6.56 12.41
CA ASP A 383 -7.00 5.71 11.82
C ASP A 383 -8.38 5.98 12.45
N ARG A 384 -9.03 7.05 11.98
CA ARG A 384 -10.35 7.50 12.45
C ARG A 384 -11.41 6.43 12.25
N GLN A 385 -11.25 5.59 11.24
CA GLN A 385 -12.20 4.50 10.98
C GLN A 385 -12.05 3.39 12.02
N ALA A 386 -10.84 2.99 12.36
CA ALA A 386 -10.61 2.02 13.43
C ALA A 386 -11.01 2.56 14.80
N LEU A 387 -10.81 3.86 15.08
CA LEU A 387 -11.31 4.52 16.29
C LEU A 387 -12.85 4.51 16.34
N ARG A 388 -13.54 4.88 15.25
CA ARG A 388 -15.01 4.81 15.16
C ARG A 388 -15.51 3.38 15.32
N THR A 389 -14.84 2.41 14.68
CA THR A 389 -15.19 0.99 14.79
C THR A 389 -15.05 0.51 16.23
N ALA A 390 -13.96 0.88 16.92
CA ALA A 390 -13.76 0.59 18.34
C ALA A 390 -14.90 1.16 19.21
N GLU A 391 -15.28 2.42 18.98
CA GLU A 391 -16.42 3.06 19.66
C GLU A 391 -17.74 2.32 19.38
N GLU A 392 -18.00 1.93 18.13
CA GLU A 392 -19.18 1.17 17.74
C GLU A 392 -19.23 -0.23 18.39
N GLN A 393 -18.09 -0.92 18.48
CA GLN A 393 -18.03 -2.22 19.16
C GLN A 393 -18.35 -2.07 20.65
N LEU A 394 -17.83 -1.04 21.31
CA LEU A 394 -18.16 -0.75 22.70
C LEU A 394 -19.63 -0.37 22.87
N LYS A 395 -20.21 0.42 21.94
CA LYS A 395 -21.66 0.72 21.94
C LYS A 395 -22.53 -0.53 21.77
N LYS A 396 -22.08 -1.51 20.99
CA LYS A 396 -22.72 -2.84 20.84
C LYS A 396 -22.59 -3.71 22.10
N GLY A 397 -21.90 -3.25 23.14
CA GLY A 397 -21.70 -3.98 24.38
C GLY A 397 -20.55 -4.99 24.34
N ASN A 398 -19.72 -4.96 23.30
CA ASN A 398 -18.59 -5.89 23.14
C ASN A 398 -17.40 -5.48 24.01
N VAL A 399 -16.54 -6.46 24.30
CA VAL A 399 -15.28 -6.26 25.02
C VAL A 399 -14.17 -6.01 24.00
N LEU A 400 -13.52 -4.85 24.08
CA LEU A 400 -12.43 -4.48 23.17
C LEU A 400 -11.08 -4.78 23.80
N VAL A 401 -10.22 -5.53 23.11
CA VAL A 401 -8.81 -5.70 23.50
C VAL A 401 -7.95 -4.76 22.66
N LEU A 402 -7.19 -3.91 23.33
CA LEU A 402 -6.30 -2.92 22.71
C LEU A 402 -4.93 -2.95 23.39
N PHE A 403 -3.88 -3.24 22.62
CA PHE A 403 -2.49 -3.17 23.10
C PHE A 403 -1.99 -1.72 22.99
N PRO A 404 -1.78 -1.01 24.10
CA PRO A 404 -1.47 0.43 24.09
C PRO A 404 -0.10 0.75 23.47
N GLU A 405 0.83 -0.21 23.44
CA GLU A 405 2.16 -0.07 22.83
C GLU A 405 2.12 -0.03 21.28
N GLY A 406 0.99 -0.36 20.64
CA GLY A 406 0.80 -0.34 19.18
C GLY A 406 1.61 -1.37 18.37
N THR A 407 2.69 -1.90 18.95
CA THR A 407 3.57 -2.92 18.40
C THR A 407 4.00 -3.91 19.50
N ARG A 408 4.50 -5.08 19.11
CA ARG A 408 5.11 -6.03 20.05
C ARG A 408 6.45 -5.47 20.52
N SER A 409 6.68 -5.50 21.83
CA SER A 409 7.96 -5.10 22.43
C SER A 409 9.12 -5.90 21.85
N ARG A 410 10.11 -5.22 21.26
CA ARG A 410 11.35 -5.84 20.76
C ARG A 410 12.32 -6.15 21.89
N THR A 411 12.28 -5.36 22.96
CA THR A 411 13.14 -5.47 24.15
C THR A 411 12.55 -6.37 25.23
N ARG A 412 11.32 -6.89 25.04
CA ARG A 412 10.55 -7.67 26.03
C ARG A 412 10.29 -6.91 27.33
N THR A 413 10.18 -5.59 27.22
CA THR A 413 9.83 -4.68 28.31
C THR A 413 8.73 -3.73 27.85
N LEU A 414 8.00 -3.12 28.79
CA LEU A 414 6.90 -2.21 28.49
C LEU A 414 7.40 -0.99 27.69
N ALA A 415 6.89 -0.80 26.48
CA ALA A 415 7.14 0.36 25.64
C ALA A 415 6.16 1.51 25.94
N LYS A 416 6.46 2.71 25.41
CA LYS A 416 5.61 3.89 25.57
C LYS A 416 4.21 3.67 24.97
N GLY A 417 3.17 4.06 25.69
CA GLY A 417 1.79 3.98 25.21
C GLY A 417 1.48 4.99 24.11
N HIS A 418 0.62 4.62 23.17
CA HIS A 418 0.09 5.49 22.15
C HIS A 418 -1.27 6.08 22.54
N ALA A 419 -1.51 7.34 22.11
CA ALA A 419 -2.71 8.13 22.39
C ALA A 419 -4.05 7.47 21.99
N GLY A 420 -4.03 6.41 21.16
CA GLY A 420 -5.23 5.70 20.72
C GLY A 420 -6.05 5.13 21.88
N LEU A 421 -5.40 4.60 22.93
CA LEU A 421 -6.09 4.07 24.10
C LEU A 421 -6.86 5.18 24.84
N GLY A 422 -6.19 6.28 25.20
CA GLY A 422 -6.82 7.41 25.88
C GLY A 422 -7.95 8.03 25.07
N MET A 423 -7.78 8.12 23.74
CA MET A 423 -8.82 8.61 22.83
C MET A 423 -10.09 7.75 22.88
N ILE A 424 -9.95 6.43 22.74
CA ILE A 424 -11.10 5.51 22.77
C ILE A 424 -11.75 5.53 24.16
N ALA A 425 -10.96 5.52 25.24
CA ALA A 425 -11.46 5.53 26.61
C ALA A 425 -12.29 6.78 26.93
N LEU A 426 -11.77 7.98 26.60
CA LEU A 426 -12.45 9.25 26.87
C LEU A 426 -13.71 9.45 26.02
N ARG A 427 -13.71 8.97 24.76
CA ARG A 427 -14.85 9.13 23.86
C ARG A 427 -15.97 8.13 24.12
N SER A 428 -15.61 6.88 24.39
CA SER A 428 -16.59 5.82 24.68
C SER A 428 -17.12 5.89 26.10
N GLY A 429 -16.35 6.44 27.05
CA GLY A 429 -16.63 6.36 28.47
C GLY A 429 -16.56 4.93 29.04
N ALA A 430 -16.07 3.96 28.26
CA ALA A 430 -15.97 2.58 28.68
C ALA A 430 -14.87 2.41 29.74
N PRO A 431 -15.06 1.57 30.76
CA PRO A 431 -14.02 1.25 31.72
C PRO A 431 -12.82 0.61 31.03
N VAL A 432 -11.61 1.07 31.36
CA VAL A 432 -10.35 0.47 30.94
C VAL A 432 -9.80 -0.41 32.06
N ILE A 433 -9.48 -1.65 31.73
CA ILE A 433 -8.87 -2.62 32.63
C ILE A 433 -7.41 -2.79 32.21
N PRO A 434 -6.44 -2.24 32.96
CA PRO A 434 -5.04 -2.50 32.70
C PRO A 434 -4.73 -3.98 32.94
N VAL A 435 -3.97 -4.60 32.05
CA VAL A 435 -3.57 -6.01 32.17
C VAL A 435 -2.06 -6.12 32.05
N ALA A 436 -1.42 -6.71 33.05
CA ALA A 436 0.00 -7.03 33.02
C ALA A 436 0.19 -8.52 32.74
N VAL A 437 0.95 -8.84 31.71
CA VAL A 437 1.32 -10.18 31.28
C VAL A 437 2.84 -10.28 31.26
N TRP A 438 3.39 -11.32 31.90
CA TRP A 438 4.83 -11.63 31.84
C TRP A 438 5.09 -13.14 31.87
N GLY A 439 6.25 -13.55 31.35
CA GLY A 439 6.65 -14.95 31.16
C GLY A 439 6.11 -15.59 29.88
N SER A 440 5.20 -14.90 29.17
CA SER A 440 4.56 -15.37 27.93
C SER A 440 5.52 -15.47 26.75
N GLU A 441 6.66 -14.76 26.78
CA GLU A 441 7.71 -14.78 25.75
C GLU A 441 8.39 -16.15 25.59
N ASN A 442 8.26 -17.02 26.60
CA ASN A 442 8.83 -18.37 26.63
C ASN A 442 7.76 -19.48 26.62
N ALA A 443 6.48 -19.12 26.53
CA ALA A 443 5.33 -20.03 26.68
C ALA A 443 5.40 -21.28 25.79
N LEU A 444 5.90 -21.14 24.56
CA LEU A 444 6.01 -22.23 23.58
C LEU A 444 7.44 -22.78 23.43
N LYS A 445 8.40 -22.22 24.15
CA LYS A 445 9.82 -22.60 24.07
C LYS A 445 10.23 -23.56 25.17
N LYS A 446 9.58 -23.48 26.32
CA LYS A 446 9.88 -24.30 27.50
C LYS A 446 8.60 -24.71 28.20
N PHE A 447 8.36 -26.02 28.25
CA PHE A 447 7.23 -26.60 28.97
C PHE A 447 7.27 -26.22 30.45
N GLY A 448 6.11 -25.91 31.02
CA GLY A 448 5.96 -25.55 32.43
C GLY A 448 6.47 -24.15 32.78
N THR A 449 6.71 -23.28 31.79
CA THR A 449 7.08 -21.88 32.02
C THR A 449 5.97 -21.18 32.82
N PRO A 450 6.31 -20.49 33.93
CA PRO A 450 5.33 -19.71 34.66
C PRO A 450 4.93 -18.48 33.86
N ILE A 451 3.64 -18.33 33.57
CA ILE A 451 3.06 -17.15 32.93
C ILE A 451 2.13 -16.53 33.96
N THR A 452 2.19 -15.21 34.14
CA THR A 452 1.23 -14.52 35.02
C THR A 452 0.43 -13.50 34.22
N ILE A 453 -0.87 -13.48 34.46
CA ILE A 453 -1.80 -12.47 33.96
C ILE A 453 -2.39 -11.76 35.19
N SER A 454 -2.16 -10.46 35.31
CA SER A 454 -2.67 -9.63 36.39
C SER A 454 -3.62 -8.58 35.85
N TYR A 455 -4.88 -8.62 36.30
CA TYR A 455 -5.91 -7.66 35.93
C TYR A 455 -6.02 -6.57 37.00
N GLY A 456 -5.75 -5.32 36.62
CA GLY A 456 -5.87 -4.17 37.51
C GLY A 456 -7.33 -3.72 37.70
N LYS A 457 -7.54 -2.74 38.59
CA LYS A 457 -8.87 -2.19 38.85
C LYS A 457 -9.41 -1.45 37.61
N PRO A 458 -10.71 -1.54 37.29
CA PRO A 458 -11.29 -0.78 36.19
C PRO A 458 -11.15 0.72 36.41
N MET A 459 -10.73 1.44 35.37
CA MET A 459 -10.50 2.88 35.39
C MET A 459 -11.45 3.55 34.40
N THR A 460 -12.14 4.61 34.80
CA THR A 460 -12.99 5.39 33.88
C THR A 460 -12.42 6.80 33.79
N PHE A 461 -12.30 7.30 32.57
CA PHE A 461 -11.74 8.63 32.31
C PHE A 461 -12.84 9.58 31.86
N LYS A 462 -12.80 10.81 32.36
CA LYS A 462 -13.68 11.90 31.93
C LYS A 462 -12.82 13.09 31.51
N PRO A 463 -13.17 13.81 30.43
CA PRO A 463 -12.44 15.02 30.05
C PRO A 463 -12.60 16.09 31.13
N LYS A 464 -11.55 16.88 31.40
CA LYS A 464 -11.59 17.98 32.38
C LYS A 464 -12.56 19.10 31.97
N GLY A 465 -12.86 19.23 30.67
CA GLY A 465 -13.76 20.26 30.13
C GLY A 465 -14.81 19.72 29.15
N LYS A 466 -15.54 20.62 28.49
CA LYS A 466 -16.60 20.26 27.52
C LYS A 466 -16.10 19.51 26.28
N LYS A 467 -14.81 19.64 25.94
CA LYS A 467 -14.17 18.96 24.81
C LYS A 467 -12.98 18.15 25.31
N VAL A 468 -12.76 16.98 24.71
CA VAL A 468 -11.59 16.13 24.96
C VAL A 468 -10.35 16.83 24.40
N THR A 469 -9.37 17.10 25.26
CA THR A 469 -8.10 17.72 24.88
C THR A 469 -7.01 16.67 24.65
N ARG A 470 -5.91 17.06 23.97
CA ARG A 470 -4.75 16.17 23.80
C ARG A 470 -4.11 15.81 25.15
N GLU A 471 -4.08 16.76 26.09
CA GLU A 471 -3.61 16.52 27.45
C GLU A 471 -4.46 15.47 28.16
N ASP A 472 -5.79 15.51 28.05
CA ASP A 472 -6.66 14.49 28.63
C ASP A 472 -6.34 13.08 28.07
N ILE A 473 -6.13 12.99 26.74
CA ILE A 473 -5.84 11.74 26.04
C ILE A 473 -4.50 11.15 26.48
N ASP A 474 -3.47 11.99 26.50
CA ASP A 474 -2.12 11.58 26.88
C ASP A 474 -2.10 11.17 28.36
N ASN A 475 -2.75 11.95 29.25
CA ASN A 475 -2.88 11.61 30.68
C ASN A 475 -3.64 10.28 30.90
N ALA A 476 -4.73 10.05 30.19
CA ALA A 476 -5.49 8.80 30.31
C ALA A 476 -4.65 7.59 29.88
N THR A 477 -3.95 7.71 28.75
CA THR A 477 -3.04 6.67 28.26
C THR A 477 -1.92 6.40 29.26
N GLU A 478 -1.25 7.46 29.70
CA GLU A 478 -0.10 7.40 30.62
C GLU A 478 -0.49 6.78 31.96
N THR A 479 -1.65 7.14 32.52
CA THR A 479 -2.18 6.57 33.77
C THR A 479 -2.37 5.05 33.65
N VAL A 480 -2.92 4.57 32.52
CA VAL A 480 -3.09 3.13 32.29
C VAL A 480 -1.73 2.44 32.17
N MET A 481 -0.78 3.03 31.44
CA MET A 481 0.56 2.48 31.26
C MET A 481 1.34 2.39 32.58
N GLN A 482 1.30 3.42 33.42
CA GLN A 482 1.91 3.40 34.75
C GLN A 482 1.26 2.34 35.64
N THR A 483 -0.07 2.19 35.57
CA THR A 483 -0.76 1.12 36.29
C THR A 483 -0.30 -0.26 35.83
N ILE A 484 -0.13 -0.49 34.52
CA ILE A 484 0.45 -1.73 33.99
C ILE A 484 1.88 -1.93 34.53
N ALA A 485 2.71 -0.90 34.52
CA ALA A 485 4.09 -0.96 35.01
C ALA A 485 4.18 -1.34 36.50
N THR A 486 3.34 -0.77 37.36
CA THR A 486 3.31 -1.13 38.80
C THR A 486 2.91 -2.57 39.07
N MET A 487 2.11 -3.18 38.18
CA MET A 487 1.74 -4.60 38.25
C MET A 487 2.82 -5.53 37.68
N LEU A 488 3.74 -5.01 36.87
CA LEU A 488 4.83 -5.77 36.28
C LEU A 488 6.03 -5.87 37.23
N PRO A 489 6.75 -7.01 37.23
CA PRO A 489 8.04 -7.10 37.91
C PRO A 489 9.02 -6.07 37.36
N PRO A 490 9.99 -5.56 38.15
CA PRO A 490 10.89 -4.47 37.76
C PRO A 490 11.55 -4.65 36.39
N ILE A 491 11.97 -5.88 36.07
CA ILE A 491 12.65 -6.20 34.80
C ILE A 491 11.79 -5.97 33.56
N TYR A 492 10.46 -5.99 33.70
CA TYR A 492 9.51 -5.86 32.59
C TYR A 492 8.97 -4.43 32.44
N ARG A 493 9.27 -3.51 33.37
CA ARG A 493 8.68 -2.16 33.42
C ARG A 493 9.15 -1.23 32.30
N GLY A 494 10.29 -1.54 31.66
CA GLY A 494 10.79 -0.80 30.50
C GLY A 494 10.92 0.71 30.77
N VAL A 495 10.35 1.53 29.90
CA VAL A 495 10.42 3.01 30.00
C VAL A 495 9.69 3.58 31.22
N TYR A 496 8.95 2.74 31.95
CA TYR A 496 8.21 3.10 33.16
C TYR A 496 8.89 2.59 34.45
N GLY A 497 10.11 2.05 34.37
CA GLY A 497 10.81 1.46 35.51
C GLY A 497 11.41 2.45 36.50
N ASP A 498 11.76 3.67 36.07
CA ASP A 498 12.57 4.61 36.87
C ASP A 498 11.77 5.47 37.87
N ASN A 499 10.43 5.43 37.81
CA ASN A 499 9.57 6.28 38.64
C ASN A 499 9.51 5.86 40.12
N GLU A 500 10.02 4.67 40.50
CA GLU A 500 10.13 4.28 41.93
C GLU A 500 11.18 5.10 42.70
N LYS A 501 12.13 5.78 42.02
CA LYS A 501 13.10 6.65 42.72
C LYS A 501 12.52 7.99 43.15
N GLN A 502 11.37 8.43 42.62
CA GLN A 502 10.76 9.72 42.97
C GLN A 502 9.67 9.59 44.04
N SER A 503 8.98 8.45 44.17
CA SER A 503 7.91 8.29 45.16
C SER A 503 8.38 7.87 46.56
N GLN A 504 9.67 7.58 46.76
CA GLN A 504 10.23 7.30 48.09
C GLN A 504 10.86 8.54 48.76
N ASN A 505 10.91 9.67 48.06
CA ASN A 505 11.45 10.94 48.56
C ASN A 505 10.40 12.07 48.60
N SER A 506 9.10 11.75 48.67
CA SER A 506 8.01 12.74 48.79
C SER A 506 7.09 12.42 49.96
#